data_AF-A0A0G2AL45-F1
#
_entry.id   AF-A0A0G2AL45-F1
#
_cell.length_a   1.000
_cell.length_b   1.000
_cell.length_c   1.000
_cell.angle_alpha   90.00
_cell.angle_beta   90.00
_cell.angle_gamma   90.00
#
_symmetry.space_group_name_H-M   'P 1'
#
loop_
_entity.id
_entity.type
_entity.pdbx_description
1 polymer ?
#
loop_
_entity_poly.entity_id
_entity_poly.type
_entity_poly.pdbx_seq_one_letter_code
_entity_poly.pdbx_strand_id
1 'polypeptide(L)'
;MTPAGTRRLKSARTLVYANLIPLLGVVLLRWNVLALLYAYWWETAVIGFYTVLKMLRAEAVPDLPSENGAGRPDSVPARATQTRVFATAFFILHFSGFLFVYWFFLFQALPALIGALAMESNSWADRLGLLAVAVGFLVSHGLSYQQNFIEGGEYKRRDFISLMFAPYKRIIILHFTILIGVTTVGLAGFSLTLLLSGQPPFLKSILHSVFMAIFIAIKIMVDKKFHIEEHARTDEAISDVPA
;
A
#
# COMPACT_ATOMS: atom_id res chain seq x y z
N MET A 1 2.83 30.06 4.31
CA MET A 1 2.07 28.97 4.96
C MET A 1 0.91 28.58 4.06
N THR A 2 0.90 27.37 3.46
CA THR A 2 -0.25 26.96 2.64
C THR A 2 -1.47 26.65 3.52
N PRO A 3 -2.67 27.17 3.20
CA PRO A 3 -3.88 27.00 4.00
C PRO A 3 -4.17 25.53 4.30
N ALA A 4 -4.74 25.26 5.49
CA ALA A 4 -5.08 23.91 5.92
C ALA A 4 -6.02 23.17 4.93
N GLY A 5 -6.92 23.90 4.26
CA GLY A 5 -7.81 23.36 3.23
C GLY A 5 -7.06 22.81 2.00
N THR A 6 -5.99 23.47 1.55
CA THR A 6 -5.21 23.02 0.39
C THR A 6 -4.41 21.75 0.70
N ARG A 7 -4.01 21.54 1.97
CA ARG A 7 -3.35 20.30 2.42
C ARG A 7 -4.31 19.11 2.49
N ARG A 8 -5.56 19.33 2.95
CA ARG A 8 -6.61 18.30 2.98
C ARG A 8 -7.03 17.87 1.56
N LEU A 9 -7.20 18.82 0.65
CA LEU A 9 -7.50 18.55 -0.77
C LEU A 9 -6.36 17.80 -1.49
N LYS A 10 -5.09 18.15 -1.22
CA LYS A 10 -3.95 17.39 -1.74
C LYS A 10 -3.94 15.95 -1.19
N SER A 11 -4.19 15.77 0.11
CA SER A 11 -4.28 14.44 0.74
C SER A 11 -5.40 13.58 0.16
N ALA A 12 -6.60 14.14 -0.03
CA ALA A 12 -7.75 13.43 -0.61
C ALA A 12 -7.50 13.04 -2.07
N ARG A 13 -6.92 13.94 -2.88
CA ARG A 13 -6.57 13.64 -4.28
C ARG A 13 -5.51 12.55 -4.38
N THR A 14 -4.49 12.57 -3.54
CA THR A 14 -3.47 11.49 -3.49
C THR A 14 -4.10 10.15 -3.10
N LEU A 15 -5.07 10.14 -2.18
CA LEU A 15 -5.82 8.94 -1.79
C LEU A 15 -6.69 8.39 -2.92
N VAL A 16 -7.39 9.26 -3.65
CA VAL A 16 -8.21 8.87 -4.80
C VAL A 16 -7.33 8.28 -5.91
N TYR A 17 -6.23 8.95 -6.28
CA TYR A 17 -5.33 8.45 -7.33
C TYR A 17 -4.62 7.14 -6.95
N ALA A 18 -4.24 6.97 -5.69
CA ALA A 18 -3.61 5.73 -5.22
C ALA A 18 -4.53 4.50 -5.33
N ASN A 19 -5.85 4.71 -5.21
CA ASN A 19 -6.85 3.64 -5.35
C ASN A 19 -7.34 3.44 -6.79
N LEU A 20 -7.10 4.40 -7.70
CA LEU A 20 -7.50 4.28 -9.10
C LEU A 20 -6.71 3.21 -9.86
N ILE A 21 -5.40 3.06 -9.60
CA ILE A 21 -4.57 2.06 -10.30
C ILE A 21 -5.06 0.62 -10.03
N PRO A 22 -5.26 0.20 -8.77
CA PRO A 22 -5.87 -1.09 -8.46
C PRO A 22 -7.25 -1.27 -9.10
N LEU A 23 -8.10 -0.24 -9.05
CA LEU A 23 -9.45 -0.29 -9.60
C LEU A 23 -9.43 -0.46 -11.13
N LEU A 24 -8.57 0.29 -11.83
CA LEU A 24 -8.39 0.17 -13.28
C LEU A 24 -7.83 -1.20 -13.66
N GLY A 25 -6.93 -1.78 -12.86
CA GLY A 25 -6.44 -3.14 -13.04
C GLY A 25 -7.57 -4.18 -12.99
N VAL A 26 -8.49 -4.06 -12.03
CA VAL A 26 -9.67 -4.96 -11.95
C VAL A 26 -10.61 -4.76 -13.13
N VAL A 27 -10.94 -3.51 -13.48
CA VAL A 27 -11.97 -3.21 -14.48
C VAL A 27 -11.49 -3.45 -15.90
N LEU A 28 -10.27 -3.03 -16.23
CA LEU A 28 -9.73 -3.09 -17.60
C LEU A 28 -8.95 -4.38 -17.86
N LEU A 29 -8.18 -4.85 -16.87
CA LEU A 29 -7.28 -5.99 -17.02
C LEU A 29 -7.83 -7.27 -16.37
N ARG A 30 -9.06 -7.22 -15.85
CA ARG A 30 -9.74 -8.36 -15.19
C ARG A 30 -8.90 -8.99 -14.08
N TRP A 31 -8.10 -8.18 -13.39
CA TRP A 31 -7.21 -8.68 -12.35
C TRP A 31 -7.97 -9.44 -11.26
N ASN A 32 -7.51 -10.67 -11.01
CA ASN A 32 -7.90 -11.44 -9.84
C ASN A 32 -7.25 -10.86 -8.58
N VAL A 33 -7.64 -11.41 -7.43
CA VAL A 33 -7.11 -10.97 -6.13
C VAL A 33 -5.60 -11.13 -6.09
N LEU A 34 -5.03 -12.24 -6.59
CA LEU A 34 -3.57 -12.48 -6.58
C LEU A 34 -2.79 -11.41 -7.36
N ALA A 35 -3.25 -11.01 -8.55
CA ALA A 35 -2.62 -9.98 -9.36
C ALA A 35 -2.58 -8.62 -8.64
N LEU A 36 -3.67 -8.26 -7.94
CA LEU A 36 -3.69 -7.06 -7.10
C LEU A 36 -2.65 -7.13 -5.99
N LEU A 37 -2.56 -8.27 -5.31
CA LEU A 37 -1.59 -8.45 -4.24
C LEU A 37 -0.15 -8.35 -4.75
N TYR A 38 0.14 -8.95 -5.91
CA TYR A 38 1.45 -8.84 -6.56
C TYR A 38 1.78 -7.38 -6.92
N ALA A 39 0.81 -6.62 -7.43
CA ALA A 39 1.00 -5.20 -7.71
C ALA A 39 1.31 -4.40 -6.43
N TYR A 40 0.59 -4.67 -5.34
CA TYR A 40 0.85 -4.04 -4.03
C TYR A 40 2.21 -4.40 -3.43
N TRP A 41 2.67 -5.63 -3.64
CA TRP A 41 4.02 -6.03 -3.27
C TRP A 41 5.07 -5.20 -4.02
N TRP A 42 4.91 -5.04 -5.34
CA TRP A 42 5.79 -4.20 -6.17
C TRP A 42 5.77 -2.73 -5.73
N GLU A 43 4.59 -2.19 -5.43
CA GLU A 43 4.48 -0.82 -4.90
C GLU A 43 5.28 -0.67 -3.59
N THR A 44 5.18 -1.65 -2.70
CA THR A 44 5.93 -1.67 -1.43
C THR A 44 7.44 -1.71 -1.66
N ALA A 45 7.90 -2.52 -2.62
CA ALA A 45 9.31 -2.59 -3.01
C ALA A 45 9.82 -1.23 -3.55
N VAL A 46 9.05 -0.60 -4.43
CA VAL A 46 9.37 0.72 -5.00
C VAL A 46 9.42 1.80 -3.91
N ILE A 47 8.49 1.79 -2.96
CA ILE A 47 8.49 2.71 -1.81
C ILE A 47 9.74 2.51 -0.95
N GLY A 48 10.13 1.26 -0.68
CA GLY A 48 11.37 0.94 0.02
C GLY A 48 12.59 1.51 -0.68
N PHE A 49 12.70 1.26 -2.00
CA PHE A 49 13.77 1.79 -2.85
C PHE A 49 13.89 3.31 -2.75
N TYR A 50 12.79 4.06 -2.95
CA TYR A 50 12.83 5.51 -2.84
C TYR A 50 13.08 6.00 -1.42
N THR A 51 12.66 5.26 -0.39
CA THR A 51 12.97 5.58 1.01
C THR A 51 14.48 5.53 1.26
N VAL A 52 15.17 4.53 0.72
CA VAL A 52 16.65 4.45 0.79
C VAL A 52 17.28 5.68 0.14
N LEU A 53 16.86 6.05 -1.09
CA LEU A 53 17.37 7.25 -1.77
C LEU A 53 17.12 8.53 -0.97
N LYS A 54 15.94 8.64 -0.32
CA LYS A 54 15.61 9.78 0.53
C LYS A 54 16.46 9.84 1.78
N MET A 55 16.69 8.71 2.44
CA MET A 55 17.53 8.63 3.64
C MET A 55 18.99 9.01 3.33
N LEU A 56 19.53 8.54 2.21
CA LEU A 56 20.89 8.90 1.77
C LEU A 56 21.04 10.40 1.48
N ARG A 57 19.99 11.03 0.95
CA ARG A 57 19.98 12.45 0.56
C ARG A 57 19.49 13.40 1.66
N ALA A 58 18.99 12.88 2.78
CA ALA A 58 18.48 13.69 3.88
C ALA A 58 19.63 14.51 4.53
N GLU A 59 19.40 15.82 4.63
CA GLU A 59 20.33 16.80 5.22
C GLU A 59 19.87 17.27 6.61
N ALA A 60 18.59 17.10 6.95
CA ALA A 60 18.11 17.46 8.28
C ALA A 60 18.69 16.50 9.33
N VAL A 61 19.27 17.07 10.38
CA VAL A 61 19.83 16.34 11.51
C VAL A 61 18.69 15.99 12.48
N PRO A 62 18.50 14.72 12.84
CA PRO A 62 17.52 14.34 13.86
C PRO A 62 17.92 14.94 15.23
N ASP A 63 16.94 15.18 16.09
CA ASP A 63 17.22 15.50 17.50
C ASP A 63 17.78 14.24 18.20
N LEU A 64 19.10 14.11 18.16
CA LEU A 64 19.83 13.06 18.85
C LEU A 64 19.95 13.43 20.35
N PRO A 65 19.71 12.51 21.29
CA PRO A 65 19.92 12.76 22.71
C PRO A 65 21.33 13.28 22.98
N SER A 66 21.46 14.45 23.60
CA SER A 66 22.77 14.97 24.04
C SER A 66 23.21 14.16 25.25
N GLU A 67 24.26 13.35 25.13
CA GLU A 67 24.80 12.56 26.24
C GLU A 67 25.32 13.43 27.39
N ASN A 68 25.67 14.70 27.15
CA ASN A 68 26.45 15.50 28.11
C ASN A 68 25.80 16.85 28.50
N GLY A 69 24.57 17.17 28.10
CA GLY A 69 23.89 18.43 28.46
C GLY A 69 24.55 19.73 27.93
N ALA A 70 25.76 19.65 27.37
CA ALA A 70 26.45 20.74 26.70
C ALA A 70 25.82 20.98 25.32
N GLY A 71 25.75 22.26 24.91
CA GLY A 71 25.23 22.67 23.61
C GLY A 71 25.93 21.97 22.43
N ARG A 72 25.31 22.04 21.23
CA ARG A 72 25.70 21.31 20.01
C ARG A 72 27.23 21.29 19.79
N PRO A 73 27.92 20.15 20.01
CA PRO A 73 29.36 20.05 19.77
C PRO A 73 29.70 19.96 18.27
N ASP A 74 30.93 20.34 17.89
CA ASP A 74 31.43 20.26 16.51
C ASP A 74 31.46 18.83 15.93
N SER A 75 31.30 17.81 16.77
CA SER A 75 31.21 16.39 16.39
C SER A 75 29.81 15.93 15.94
N VAL A 76 28.78 16.80 16.06
CA VAL A 76 27.40 16.51 15.63
C VAL A 76 27.29 16.07 14.16
N PRO A 77 28.00 16.68 13.19
CA PRO A 77 27.92 16.26 11.78
C PRO A 77 28.48 14.85 11.54
N ALA A 78 29.56 14.48 12.23
CA ALA A 78 30.18 13.16 12.11
C ALA A 78 29.30 12.07 12.74
N ARG A 79 28.77 12.31 13.95
CA ARG A 79 27.83 11.39 14.63
C ARG A 79 26.55 11.22 13.81
N ALA A 80 25.97 12.31 13.30
CA ALA A 80 24.78 12.26 12.46
C ALA A 80 25.02 11.45 11.17
N THR A 81 26.20 11.58 10.55
CA THR A 81 26.57 10.82 9.35
C THR A 81 26.69 9.33 9.66
N GLN A 82 27.38 8.94 10.74
CA GLN A 82 27.52 7.55 11.15
C GLN A 82 26.15 6.92 11.48
N THR A 83 25.31 7.63 12.24
CA THR A 83 23.95 7.17 12.56
C THR A 83 23.10 7.01 11.30
N ARG A 84 23.22 7.92 10.32
CA ARG A 84 22.50 7.80 9.04
C ARG A 84 22.93 6.56 8.24
N VAL A 85 24.23 6.29 8.15
CA VAL A 85 24.75 5.10 7.45
C VAL A 85 24.23 3.83 8.12
N PHE A 86 24.34 3.74 9.44
CA PHE A 86 23.82 2.60 10.20
C PHE A 86 22.31 2.44 10.02
N ALA A 87 21.53 3.52 10.17
CA ALA A 87 20.08 3.48 10.01
C ALA A 87 19.67 3.07 8.59
N THR A 88 20.39 3.54 7.56
CA THR A 88 20.13 3.15 6.17
C THR A 88 20.46 1.69 5.92
N ALA A 89 21.60 1.19 6.42
CA ALA A 89 21.97 -0.22 6.31
C ALA A 89 20.98 -1.13 7.05
N PHE A 90 20.61 -0.75 8.27
CA PHE A 90 19.58 -1.44 9.06
C PHE A 90 18.24 -1.46 8.31
N PHE A 91 17.81 -0.32 7.76
CA PHE A 91 16.57 -0.24 6.98
C PHE A 91 16.63 -1.15 5.75
N ILE A 92 17.72 -1.14 4.97
CA ILE A 92 17.88 -2.04 3.82
C ILE A 92 17.73 -3.49 4.24
N LEU A 93 18.48 -3.94 5.27
CA LEU A 93 18.45 -5.33 5.71
C LEU A 93 17.08 -5.73 6.26
N HIS A 94 16.53 -4.94 7.18
CA HIS A 94 15.26 -5.23 7.84
C HIS A 94 14.08 -5.16 6.87
N PHE A 95 14.01 -4.11 6.05
CA PHE A 95 12.94 -3.92 5.07
C PHE A 95 13.00 -4.96 3.95
N SER A 96 14.20 -5.33 3.49
CA SER A 96 14.37 -6.40 2.50
C SER A 96 14.01 -7.77 3.09
N GLY A 97 14.35 -8.03 4.35
CA GLY A 97 13.93 -9.24 5.05
C GLY A 97 12.41 -9.34 5.17
N PHE A 98 11.75 -8.24 5.52
CA PHE A 98 10.29 -8.14 5.51
C PHE A 98 9.69 -8.38 4.11
N LEU A 99 10.21 -7.72 3.08
CA LEU A 99 9.78 -7.89 1.68
C LEU A 99 9.94 -9.33 1.22
N PHE A 100 11.03 -10.00 1.63
CA PHE A 100 11.30 -11.39 1.28
C PHE A 100 10.32 -12.36 1.95
N VAL A 101 10.06 -12.20 3.26
CA VAL A 101 9.05 -13.01 3.95
C VAL A 101 7.67 -12.78 3.33
N TYR A 102 7.31 -11.52 3.09
CA TYR A 102 6.06 -11.17 2.42
C TYR A 102 5.98 -11.78 1.01
N TRP A 103 7.07 -11.72 0.24
CA TRP A 103 7.17 -12.35 -1.08
C TRP A 103 6.93 -13.87 -0.99
N PHE A 104 7.57 -14.56 -0.05
CA PHE A 104 7.41 -15.99 0.14
C PHE A 104 5.95 -16.36 0.43
N PHE A 105 5.30 -15.64 1.35
CA PHE A 105 3.88 -15.86 1.62
C PHE A 105 3.02 -15.59 0.39
N LEU A 106 3.34 -14.57 -0.40
CA LEU A 106 2.48 -14.13 -1.49
C LEU A 106 2.64 -14.94 -2.77
N PHE A 107 3.87 -15.33 -3.13
CA PHE A 107 4.17 -16.02 -4.38
C PHE A 107 4.26 -17.54 -4.21
N GLN A 108 4.55 -18.03 -3.01
CA GLN A 108 4.68 -19.46 -2.75
C GLN A 108 3.52 -19.99 -1.89
N ALA A 109 3.32 -19.46 -0.69
CA ALA A 109 2.35 -20.04 0.25
C ALA A 109 0.90 -19.79 -0.15
N LEU A 110 0.56 -18.56 -0.53
CA LEU A 110 -0.81 -18.16 -0.86
C LEU A 110 -1.31 -18.81 -2.15
N PRO A 111 -0.54 -18.89 -3.26
CA PRO A 111 -0.99 -19.60 -4.46
C PRO A 111 -1.05 -21.11 -4.25
N ALA A 112 -0.22 -21.69 -3.38
CA ALA A 112 -0.37 -23.09 -2.98
C ALA A 112 -1.67 -23.32 -2.19
N LEU A 113 -2.00 -22.41 -1.25
CA LEU A 113 -3.23 -22.46 -0.47
C LEU A 113 -4.48 -22.23 -1.34
N ILE A 114 -4.48 -21.19 -2.18
CA ILE A 114 -5.60 -20.85 -3.07
C ILE A 114 -5.69 -21.84 -4.23
N GLY A 115 -4.57 -22.26 -4.83
CA GLY A 115 -4.51 -23.21 -5.94
C GLY A 115 -4.96 -24.63 -5.54
N ALA A 116 -4.77 -25.02 -4.28
CA ALA A 116 -5.40 -26.21 -3.72
C ALA A 116 -6.93 -26.08 -3.59
N LEU A 117 -7.47 -24.85 -3.62
CA LEU A 117 -8.89 -24.53 -3.43
C LEU A 117 -9.59 -23.99 -4.70
N ALA A 118 -8.85 -23.59 -5.73
CA ALA A 118 -9.36 -22.95 -6.95
C ALA A 118 -8.45 -23.23 -8.14
N MET A 119 -9.04 -23.47 -9.32
CA MET A 119 -8.32 -23.53 -10.59
C MET A 119 -8.19 -22.11 -11.15
N GLU A 120 -7.00 -21.51 -11.09
CA GLU A 120 -6.72 -20.28 -11.83
C GLU A 120 -5.53 -20.42 -12.77
N SER A 121 -5.69 -19.89 -13.99
CA SER A 121 -4.67 -19.84 -15.03
C SER A 121 -3.80 -18.60 -14.87
N ASN A 122 -2.50 -18.80 -14.64
CA ASN A 122 -1.49 -17.75 -14.70
C ASN A 122 -1.10 -17.49 -16.16
N SER A 123 -1.79 -16.58 -16.84
CA SER A 123 -1.48 -16.26 -18.24
C SER A 123 -0.22 -15.38 -18.34
N TRP A 124 0.44 -15.40 -19.49
CA TRP A 124 1.58 -14.50 -19.77
C TRP A 124 1.18 -13.02 -19.80
N ALA A 125 -0.09 -12.72 -20.11
CA ALA A 125 -0.64 -11.37 -20.10
C ALA A 125 -0.66 -10.77 -18.68
N ASP A 126 -0.93 -11.59 -17.66
CA ASP A 126 -0.91 -11.16 -16.25
C ASP A 126 0.49 -10.75 -15.82
N ARG A 127 1.52 -11.50 -16.27
CA ARG A 127 2.93 -11.21 -15.96
C ARG A 127 3.39 -9.89 -16.59
N LEU A 128 3.01 -9.63 -17.84
CA LEU A 128 3.32 -8.37 -18.52
C LEU A 128 2.57 -7.18 -17.90
N GLY A 129 1.30 -7.39 -17.50
CA GLY A 129 0.52 -6.39 -16.78
C GLY A 129 1.17 -6.01 -15.44
N LEU A 130 1.66 -6.98 -14.69
CA LEU A 130 2.38 -6.75 -13.43
C LEU A 130 3.68 -5.98 -13.64
N LEU A 131 4.46 -6.32 -14.68
CA LEU A 131 5.67 -5.57 -15.03
C LEU A 131 5.34 -4.11 -15.37
N ALA A 132 4.32 -3.89 -16.21
CA ALA A 132 3.90 -2.55 -16.59
C ALA A 132 3.49 -1.71 -15.37
N VAL A 133 2.80 -2.32 -14.40
CA VAL A 133 2.42 -1.64 -13.16
C VAL A 133 3.61 -1.40 -12.24
N ALA A 134 4.55 -2.33 -12.12
CA ALA A 134 5.78 -2.09 -11.37
C ALA A 134 6.58 -0.91 -11.93
N VAL A 135 6.70 -0.83 -13.27
CA VAL A 135 7.31 0.31 -13.96
C VAL A 135 6.50 1.59 -13.72
N GLY A 136 5.17 1.51 -13.79
CA GLY A 136 4.27 2.64 -13.49
C GLY A 136 4.47 3.19 -12.07
N PHE A 137 4.60 2.31 -11.06
CA PHE A 137 4.90 2.71 -9.70
C PHE A 137 6.29 3.34 -9.58
N LEU A 138 7.30 2.76 -10.24
CA LEU A 138 8.66 3.31 -10.25
C LEU A 138 8.66 4.72 -10.82
N VAL A 139 8.04 4.94 -11.98
CA VAL A 139 7.96 6.26 -12.62
C VAL A 139 7.17 7.24 -11.74
N SER A 140 6.00 6.84 -11.25
CA SER A 140 5.15 7.70 -10.41
C SER A 140 5.87 8.16 -9.13
N HIS A 141 6.52 7.22 -8.42
CA HIS A 141 7.29 7.55 -7.23
C HIS A 141 8.58 8.31 -7.56
N GLY A 142 9.20 8.05 -8.71
CA GLY A 142 10.35 8.79 -9.22
C GLY A 142 10.04 10.24 -9.51
N LEU A 143 8.92 10.53 -10.17
CA LEU A 143 8.45 11.89 -10.38
C LEU A 143 8.17 12.59 -9.04
N SER A 144 7.54 11.90 -8.10
CA SER A 144 7.31 12.44 -6.75
C SER A 144 8.62 12.71 -5.99
N TYR A 145 9.61 11.81 -6.12
CA TYR A 145 10.94 12.01 -5.56
C TYR A 145 11.62 13.25 -6.16
N GLN A 146 11.61 13.39 -7.49
CA GLN A 146 12.22 14.53 -8.16
C GLN A 146 11.53 15.85 -7.79
N GLN A 147 10.21 15.92 -7.96
CA GLN A 147 9.45 17.18 -7.81
C GLN A 147 9.27 17.59 -6.35
N ASN A 148 8.88 16.66 -5.48
CA ASN A 148 8.58 17.00 -4.09
C ASN A 148 9.85 16.92 -3.24
N PHE A 149 10.63 15.86 -3.39
CA PHE A 149 11.74 15.62 -2.47
C PHE A 149 12.98 16.45 -2.81
N ILE A 150 13.40 16.47 -4.09
CA ILE A 150 14.56 17.23 -4.56
C ILE A 150 14.19 18.70 -4.80
N GLU A 151 13.32 18.99 -5.76
CA GLU A 151 12.97 20.37 -6.15
C GLU A 151 12.19 21.10 -5.05
N GLY A 152 11.24 20.42 -4.40
CA GLY A 152 10.49 20.95 -3.26
C GLY A 152 11.31 21.12 -1.97
N GLY A 153 12.56 20.66 -1.97
CA GLY A 153 13.50 20.82 -0.86
C GLY A 153 13.11 20.06 0.42
N GLU A 154 12.30 19.00 0.33
CA GLU A 154 11.99 18.17 1.51
C GLU A 154 13.23 17.51 2.09
N TYR A 155 14.24 17.21 1.27
CA TYR A 155 15.52 16.65 1.72
C TYR A 155 16.24 17.51 2.77
N LYS A 156 15.99 18.83 2.79
CA LYS A 156 16.52 19.76 3.79
C LYS A 156 15.73 19.80 5.10
N ARG A 157 14.48 19.32 5.10
CA ARG A 157 13.52 19.48 6.21
C ARG A 157 13.16 18.16 6.90
N ARG A 158 13.32 17.04 6.20
CA ARG A 158 13.00 15.69 6.69
C ARG A 158 14.28 15.00 7.14
N ASP A 159 14.32 14.57 8.39
CA ASP A 159 15.44 13.77 8.91
C ASP A 159 15.32 12.31 8.45
N PHE A 160 16.45 11.60 8.48
CA PHE A 160 16.52 10.22 8.01
C PHE A 160 15.73 9.23 8.89
N ILE A 161 15.52 9.52 10.18
CA ILE A 161 14.74 8.65 11.08
C ILE A 161 13.25 8.74 10.73
N SER A 162 12.73 9.95 10.53
CA SER A 162 11.37 10.17 10.06
C SER A 162 11.11 9.47 8.72
N LEU A 163 12.07 9.56 7.79
CA LEU A 163 12.00 8.90 6.48
C LEU A 163 12.01 7.39 6.60
N MET A 164 12.83 6.83 7.49
CA MET A 164 12.90 5.38 7.75
C MET A 164 11.53 4.81 8.15
N PHE A 165 10.79 5.50 9.02
CA PHE A 165 9.50 5.02 9.51
C PHE A 165 8.31 5.35 8.60
N ALA A 166 8.47 6.28 7.65
CA ALA A 166 7.38 6.74 6.79
C ALA A 166 6.63 5.61 6.04
N PRO A 167 7.29 4.55 5.51
CA PRO A 167 6.60 3.47 4.80
C PRO A 167 5.71 2.59 5.68
N TYR A 168 6.06 2.41 6.96
CA TYR A 168 5.44 1.40 7.83
C TYR A 168 3.95 1.62 8.03
N LYS A 169 3.52 2.88 8.24
CA LYS A 169 2.10 3.21 8.42
C LYS A 169 1.27 2.74 7.22
N ARG A 170 1.78 2.93 6.00
CA ARG A 170 1.09 2.53 4.77
C ARG A 170 1.07 1.01 4.62
N ILE A 171 2.21 0.36 4.86
CA ILE A 171 2.37 -1.09 4.74
C ILE A 171 1.44 -1.82 5.72
N ILE A 172 1.36 -1.36 6.97
CA ILE A 172 0.48 -1.95 7.98
C ILE A 172 -0.98 -1.88 7.54
N ILE A 173 -1.47 -0.69 7.16
CA ILE A 173 -2.86 -0.52 6.71
C ILE A 173 -3.15 -1.43 5.51
N LEU A 174 -2.25 -1.44 4.52
CA LEU A 174 -2.36 -2.28 3.34
C LEU A 174 -2.46 -3.78 3.69
N HIS A 175 -1.60 -4.27 4.60
CA HIS A 175 -1.61 -5.68 5.00
C HIS A 175 -2.90 -6.06 5.73
N PHE A 176 -3.40 -5.20 6.62
CA PHE A 176 -4.69 -5.45 7.28
C PHE A 176 -5.84 -5.49 6.29
N THR A 177 -5.92 -4.54 5.36
CA THR A 177 -6.95 -4.51 4.32
C THR A 177 -6.91 -5.76 3.43
N ILE A 178 -5.70 -6.16 3.01
CA ILE A 178 -5.47 -7.36 2.21
C ILE A 178 -5.85 -8.62 2.97
N LEU A 179 -5.42 -8.75 4.23
CA LEU A 179 -5.68 -9.93 5.06
C LEU A 179 -7.18 -10.14 5.23
N ILE A 180 -7.93 -9.07 5.52
CA ILE A 180 -9.39 -9.11 5.61
C ILE A 180 -9.98 -9.53 4.26
N GLY A 181 -9.59 -8.88 3.16
CA GLY A 181 -10.12 -9.17 1.82
C GLY A 181 -9.88 -10.62 1.38
N VAL A 182 -8.66 -11.12 1.50
CA VAL A 182 -8.29 -12.51 1.15
C VAL A 182 -9.02 -13.51 2.03
N THR A 183 -9.11 -13.25 3.34
CA THR A 183 -9.80 -14.15 4.27
C THR A 183 -11.30 -14.20 3.99
N THR A 184 -11.94 -13.05 3.79
CA THR A 184 -13.38 -13.00 3.49
C THR A 184 -13.71 -13.68 2.17
N VAL A 185 -12.98 -13.36 1.09
CA VAL A 185 -13.22 -13.96 -0.23
C VAL A 185 -12.86 -15.45 -0.24
N GLY A 186 -11.73 -15.82 0.37
CA GLY A 186 -11.24 -17.19 0.44
C GLY A 186 -12.16 -18.10 1.26
N LEU A 187 -12.58 -17.68 2.46
CA LEU A 187 -13.49 -18.45 3.30
C LEU A 187 -14.87 -18.58 2.66
N ALA A 188 -15.40 -17.50 2.08
CA ALA A 188 -16.70 -17.53 1.42
C ALA A 188 -16.70 -18.46 0.19
N GLY A 189 -15.65 -18.41 -0.63
CA GLY A 189 -15.46 -19.34 -1.75
C GLY A 189 -15.26 -20.79 -1.30
N PHE A 190 -14.50 -21.00 -0.22
CA PHE A 190 -14.28 -22.34 0.34
C PHE A 190 -15.57 -22.95 0.89
N SER A 191 -16.35 -22.20 1.67
CA SER A 191 -17.65 -22.65 2.19
C SER A 191 -18.62 -23.00 1.07
N LEU A 192 -18.65 -22.23 -0.02
CA LEU A 192 -19.47 -22.54 -1.19
C LEU A 192 -18.97 -23.81 -1.90
N THR A 193 -17.65 -23.99 -2.04
CA THR A 193 -17.06 -25.21 -2.62
C THR A 193 -17.41 -26.46 -1.82
N LEU A 194 -17.36 -26.37 -0.48
CA LEU A 194 -17.76 -27.46 0.41
C LEU A 194 -19.27 -27.74 0.34
N LEU A 195 -20.11 -26.71 0.34
CA LEU A 195 -21.56 -26.86 0.22
C LEU A 195 -21.95 -27.53 -1.11
N LEU A 196 -21.21 -27.21 -2.17
CA LEU A 196 -21.40 -27.80 -3.49
C LEU A 196 -20.58 -29.08 -3.70
N SER A 197 -19.92 -29.62 -2.66
CA SER A 197 -19.23 -30.89 -2.75
C SER A 197 -20.22 -31.98 -3.19
N GLY A 198 -19.80 -32.82 -4.15
CA GLY A 198 -20.70 -33.78 -4.81
C GLY A 198 -21.50 -33.27 -6.03
N GLN A 199 -21.57 -31.96 -6.29
CA GLN A 199 -22.23 -31.42 -7.49
C GLN A 199 -21.34 -31.52 -8.75
N PRO A 200 -21.92 -31.61 -9.96
CA PRO A 200 -21.16 -31.69 -11.20
C PRO A 200 -20.32 -30.42 -11.44
N PRO A 201 -19.13 -30.55 -12.10
CA PRO A 201 -18.16 -29.45 -12.23
C PRO A 201 -18.73 -28.18 -12.87
N PHE A 202 -19.60 -28.33 -13.88
CA PHE A 202 -20.22 -27.18 -14.56
C PHE A 202 -21.11 -26.36 -13.61
N LEU A 203 -21.89 -27.03 -12.75
CA LEU A 203 -22.81 -26.37 -11.83
C LEU A 203 -22.06 -25.63 -10.73
N LYS A 204 -20.95 -26.21 -10.23
CA LYS A 204 -20.04 -25.55 -9.28
C LYS A 204 -19.48 -24.24 -9.81
N SER A 205 -19.08 -24.22 -11.08
CA SER A 205 -18.49 -23.03 -11.73
C SER A 205 -19.52 -21.91 -11.90
N ILE A 206 -20.73 -22.24 -12.35
CA ILE A 206 -21.82 -21.27 -12.50
C ILE A 206 -22.20 -20.67 -11.14
N LEU A 207 -22.37 -21.50 -10.11
CA LEU A 207 -22.78 -21.05 -8.78
C LEU A 207 -21.71 -20.20 -8.08
N HIS A 208 -20.42 -20.53 -8.23
CA HIS A 208 -19.33 -19.67 -7.77
C HIS A 208 -19.34 -18.30 -8.44
N SER A 209 -19.58 -18.27 -9.76
CA SER A 209 -19.61 -17.01 -10.52
C SER A 209 -20.78 -16.11 -10.07
N VAL A 210 -21.96 -16.71 -9.86
CA VAL A 210 -23.14 -16.00 -9.33
C VAL A 210 -22.89 -15.49 -7.91
N PHE A 211 -22.30 -16.30 -7.04
CA PHE A 211 -21.98 -15.91 -5.68
C PHE A 211 -20.99 -14.73 -5.62
N MET A 212 -19.92 -14.79 -6.42
CA MET A 212 -18.96 -13.69 -6.51
C MET A 212 -19.60 -12.41 -7.03
N ALA A 213 -20.48 -12.48 -8.02
CA ALA A 213 -21.22 -11.33 -8.54
C ALA A 213 -22.11 -10.69 -7.46
N ILE A 214 -22.82 -11.51 -6.68
CA ILE A 214 -23.65 -11.05 -5.56
C ILE A 214 -22.79 -10.40 -4.47
N PHE A 215 -21.68 -11.03 -4.08
CA PHE A 215 -20.79 -10.49 -3.06
C PHE A 215 -20.20 -9.13 -3.45
N ILE A 216 -19.75 -9.00 -4.71
CA ILE A 216 -19.24 -7.73 -5.25
C ILE A 216 -20.36 -6.68 -5.25
N ALA A 217 -21.58 -7.03 -5.65
CA ALA A 217 -22.72 -6.10 -5.63
C ALA A 217 -23.05 -5.61 -4.21
N ILE A 218 -23.07 -6.52 -3.22
CA ILE A 218 -23.27 -6.17 -1.80
C ILE A 218 -22.18 -5.22 -1.31
N LYS A 219 -20.92 -5.54 -1.60
CA LYS A 219 -19.77 -4.70 -1.22
C LYS A 219 -19.90 -3.29 -1.79
N ILE A 220 -20.27 -3.16 -3.07
CA ILE A 220 -20.50 -1.86 -3.71
C ILE A 220 -21.66 -1.10 -3.05
N MET A 221 -22.75 -1.78 -2.70
CA MET A 221 -23.89 -1.16 -2.01
C MET A 221 -23.51 -0.65 -0.62
N VAL A 222 -22.74 -1.45 0.14
CA VAL A 222 -22.26 -1.08 1.47
C VAL A 222 -21.33 0.13 1.39
N ASP A 223 -20.35 0.10 0.49
CA ASP A 223 -19.43 1.22 0.27
C ASP A 223 -20.20 2.49 -0.11
N LYS A 224 -21.19 2.39 -1.01
CA LYS A 224 -22.04 3.51 -1.40
C LYS A 224 -22.82 4.07 -0.20
N LYS A 225 -23.40 3.20 0.63
CA LYS A 225 -24.17 3.62 1.82
C LYS A 225 -23.29 4.37 2.82
N PHE A 226 -22.12 3.81 3.14
CA PHE A 226 -21.17 4.47 4.04
C PHE A 226 -20.68 5.82 3.48
N HIS A 227 -20.44 5.92 2.18
CA HIS A 227 -20.01 7.16 1.54
C HIS A 227 -21.11 8.25 1.54
N ILE A 228 -22.38 7.86 1.48
CA ILE A 228 -23.53 8.79 1.59
C ILE A 228 -23.73 9.23 3.05
N GLU A 229 -23.65 8.30 4.00
CA GLU A 229 -23.78 8.61 5.44
C GLU A 229 -22.63 9.49 5.95
N GLU A 230 -21.41 9.30 5.42
CA GLU A 230 -20.26 10.14 5.73
C GLU A 230 -20.44 11.58 5.22
N HIS A 231 -21.01 11.76 4.02
CA HIS A 231 -21.35 13.10 3.52
C HIS A 231 -22.50 13.76 4.28
N ALA A 232 -23.56 13.01 4.59
CA ALA A 232 -24.69 13.52 5.36
C ALA A 232 -24.26 14.02 6.75
N ARG A 233 -23.39 13.29 7.46
CA ARG A 233 -22.84 13.73 8.75
C ARG A 233 -21.91 14.94 8.64
N THR A 234 -21.18 15.05 7.52
CA THR A 234 -20.27 16.18 7.31
C THR A 234 -21.07 17.47 7.04
N ASP A 235 -22.19 17.38 6.34
CA ASP A 235 -23.07 18.52 6.06
C ASP A 235 -23.83 18.98 7.33
N GLU A 236 -24.33 18.04 8.15
CA GLU A 236 -24.94 18.33 9.46
C GLU A 236 -23.93 19.01 10.43
N ALA A 237 -22.70 18.52 10.48
CA ALA A 237 -21.65 19.08 11.33
C ALA A 237 -21.19 20.48 10.88
N ILE A 238 -21.43 20.88 9.63
CA ILE A 238 -21.13 22.23 9.12
C ILE A 238 -22.30 23.19 9.42
N SER A 239 -23.55 22.72 9.44
CA SER A 239 -24.73 23.55 9.76
C SER A 239 -24.88 23.87 11.25
N ASP A 240 -24.30 23.07 12.14
CA ASP A 240 -24.39 23.25 13.60
C ASP A 240 -23.28 24.13 14.21
N VAL A 241 -22.40 24.72 13.39
CA VAL A 241 -21.41 25.69 13.87
C VAL A 241 -22.04 27.09 13.83
N PRO A 242 -22.37 27.72 14.98
CA PRO A 242 -22.89 29.08 14.98
C PRO A 242 -21.84 30.05 14.45
N ALA A 243 -22.29 31.00 13.62
CA ALA A 243 -21.48 32.00 12.94
C ALA A 243 -20.74 32.95 13.90
#